data_AF-A0A7J6R2I5-F1
#
_entry.id   AF-A0A7J6R2I5-F1
#
_cell.length_a   1.000
_cell.length_b   1.000
_cell.length_c   1.000
_cell.angle_alpha   90.00
_cell.angle_beta   90.00
_cell.angle_gamma   90.00
#
_symmetry.space_group_name_H-M   'P 1'
#
loop_
_entity.id
_entity.type
_entity.pdbx_description
1 polymer ?
#
loop_
_entity_poly.entity_id
_entity_poly.type
_entity_poly.pdbx_seq_one_letter_code
_entity_poly.pdbx_strand_id
1 'polypeptide(L)'
;MNEQRKRRRDSMGNIMFGMCLGAAVLYIASSLEDVTSVLQYCIPPILASLPMNSLQNIITRLARYDYLPVDYNSEDPYMIQSIQGITFNNPIALSPGIDVNCDGPHSLIKLGFGAVEIGTITIEPQQQQQQQQQQQQQQQQQQQQQQQQKGAYELQLSGADEDDDKNVEGVVSSRIVNNEEHEGGPHNILYNLSADYGSCMDNKGNDDDAVRVMKRDMNTFTIHYPSEDDVRDRWLMLQSVGVHEISKRLDNIDFTPDLVRIGRVGVSMKASTTREVRIGIETLADRVHWVSLDCRHIENDIPRILHLYQAALARRKDFDDRYRKEVHDCNGDEVQLMQLHQPARLFIRVSVNQNDEAREELARKVAEDDNNIEGIVINGAVYNKDNNETISGRETRPFINECVGKWYKELKGKVPIIASGGVMRGHDALDLIEHGASVIQVYSAFVLQGPQAARRLKDQLSDLLLKRGYYNIEEAIGAKVKKRRNNNRRVKEFHRKRIPFIT
;
A
#
# COMPACT_ATOMS: atom_id res chain seq x y z
N MET A 1 55.79 38.35 -25.35
CA MET A 1 54.38 38.71 -25.62
C MET A 1 53.50 37.50 -25.98
N ASN A 2 53.88 36.67 -26.96
CA ASN A 2 53.04 35.53 -27.40
C ASN A 2 52.84 34.44 -26.34
N GLU A 3 53.87 34.15 -25.55
CA GLU A 3 53.79 33.16 -24.46
C GLU A 3 52.89 33.61 -23.31
N GLN A 4 52.96 34.89 -22.92
CA GLN A 4 52.05 35.47 -21.92
C GLN A 4 50.60 35.52 -22.42
N ARG A 5 50.38 35.81 -23.71
CA ARG A 5 49.04 35.75 -24.33
C ARG A 5 48.50 34.31 -24.38
N LYS A 6 49.36 33.31 -24.64
CA LYS A 6 48.99 31.89 -24.60
C LYS A 6 48.64 31.46 -23.18
N ARG A 7 49.48 31.76 -22.18
CA ARG A 7 49.20 31.47 -20.76
C ARG A 7 47.91 32.14 -20.26
N ARG A 8 47.64 33.39 -20.65
CA ARG A 8 46.38 34.07 -20.33
C ARG A 8 45.17 33.40 -20.99
N ARG A 9 45.30 32.93 -22.23
CA ARG A 9 44.24 32.20 -22.95
C ARG A 9 43.97 30.83 -22.33
N ASP A 10 45.02 30.09 -21.99
CA ASP A 10 44.91 28.77 -21.36
C ASP A 10 44.33 28.90 -19.94
N SER A 11 44.77 29.92 -19.17
CA SER A 11 44.19 30.25 -17.87
C SER A 11 42.71 30.66 -17.98
N MET A 12 42.34 31.46 -18.98
CA MET A 12 40.95 31.82 -19.23
C MET A 12 40.11 30.60 -19.64
N GLY A 13 40.68 29.70 -20.46
CA GLY A 13 40.06 28.44 -20.83
C GLY A 13 39.76 27.54 -19.63
N ASN A 14 40.71 27.42 -18.71
CA ASN A 14 40.53 26.65 -17.46
C ASN A 14 39.47 27.28 -16.54
N ILE A 15 39.43 28.61 -16.44
CA ILE A 15 38.40 29.31 -15.65
C ILE A 15 37.01 29.08 -16.26
N MET A 16 36.87 29.25 -17.58
CA MET A 16 35.61 29.01 -18.28
C MET A 16 35.15 27.55 -18.14
N PHE A 17 36.06 26.59 -18.27
CA PHE A 17 35.76 25.17 -18.05
C PHE A 17 35.26 24.91 -16.62
N GLY A 18 35.93 25.49 -15.61
CA GLY A 18 35.51 25.38 -14.21
C GLY A 18 34.13 25.98 -13.96
N MET A 19 33.83 27.14 -14.55
CA MET A 19 32.50 27.76 -14.45
C MET A 19 31.41 26.91 -15.12
N CYS A 20 31.67 26.36 -16.31
CA CYS A 20 30.74 25.46 -16.98
C CYS A 20 30.48 24.18 -16.18
N LEU A 21 31.53 23.58 -15.59
CA LEU A 21 31.40 22.40 -14.75
C LEU A 21 30.59 22.70 -13.49
N GLY A 22 30.87 23.82 -12.82
CA GLY A 22 30.11 24.25 -11.64
C GLY A 22 28.64 24.50 -11.96
N ALA A 23 28.34 25.19 -13.06
CA ALA A 23 26.98 25.41 -13.53
C ALA A 23 26.26 24.08 -13.87
N ALA A 24 26.94 23.13 -14.50
CA ALA A 24 26.39 21.82 -14.81
C ALA A 24 26.05 21.02 -13.55
N VAL A 25 26.94 21.03 -12.54
CA VAL A 25 26.70 20.35 -11.25
C VAL A 25 25.51 20.97 -10.52
N LEU A 26 25.41 22.29 -10.46
CA LEU A 26 24.27 22.99 -9.84
C LEU A 26 22.96 22.72 -10.59
N TYR A 27 22.99 22.70 -11.92
CA TYR A 27 21.83 22.36 -12.74
C TYR A 27 21.38 20.93 -12.50
N ILE A 28 22.30 19.96 -12.43
CA ILE A 28 21.97 18.56 -12.14
C ILE A 28 21.40 18.43 -10.72
N ALA A 29 22.02 19.07 -9.73
CA ALA A 29 21.54 19.03 -8.35
C ALA A 29 20.11 19.58 -8.22
N SER A 30 19.84 20.77 -8.75
CA SER A 30 18.49 21.36 -8.76
C SER A 30 17.50 20.52 -9.58
N SER A 31 17.93 19.96 -10.71
CA SER A 31 17.11 19.05 -11.53
C SER A 31 16.82 17.72 -10.83
N LEU A 32 17.64 17.27 -9.88
CA LEU A 32 17.37 16.08 -9.07
C LEU A 32 16.50 16.39 -7.84
N GLU A 33 16.33 17.66 -7.49
CA GLU A 33 15.44 18.10 -6.42
C GLU A 33 13.99 18.21 -6.90
N ASP A 34 13.74 18.60 -8.16
CA ASP A 34 12.37 18.73 -8.70
C ASP A 34 11.86 17.39 -9.28
N VAL A 35 10.69 16.91 -8.84
CA VAL A 35 10.07 15.68 -9.39
C VAL A 35 9.69 15.82 -10.87
N THR A 36 9.43 17.03 -11.37
CA THR A 36 8.99 17.29 -12.76
C THR A 36 10.15 17.28 -13.74
N SER A 37 11.38 17.33 -13.24
CA SER A 37 12.58 17.36 -14.05
C SER A 37 12.73 16.15 -14.97
N VAL A 38 13.29 16.38 -16.14
CA VAL A 38 13.58 15.32 -17.12
C VAL A 38 14.53 14.26 -16.55
N LEU A 39 15.46 14.65 -15.65
CA LEU A 39 16.42 13.72 -15.05
C LEU A 39 15.74 12.65 -14.18
N GLN A 40 14.60 12.98 -13.59
CA GLN A 40 13.84 12.05 -12.77
C GLN A 40 13.26 10.90 -13.60
N TYR A 41 13.05 11.05 -14.92
CA TYR A 41 12.61 9.96 -15.79
C TYR A 41 13.70 8.90 -16.04
N CYS A 42 14.96 9.21 -15.74
CA CYS A 42 16.06 8.26 -15.81
C CYS A 42 16.14 7.35 -14.57
N ILE A 43 15.47 7.72 -13.48
CA ILE A 43 15.52 7.00 -12.20
C ILE A 43 14.71 5.68 -12.23
N PRO A 44 13.48 5.61 -12.76
CA PRO A 44 12.67 4.40 -12.70
C PRO A 44 13.33 3.13 -13.28
N PRO A 45 14.03 3.17 -14.44
CA PRO A 45 14.77 2.01 -14.92
C PRO A 45 15.86 1.53 -13.96
N ILE A 46 16.52 2.46 -13.25
CA ILE A 46 17.53 2.15 -12.24
C ILE A 46 16.86 1.50 -11.03
N LEU A 47 15.77 2.08 -10.53
CA LEU A 47 15.04 1.53 -9.39
C LEU A 47 14.45 0.14 -9.68
N ALA A 48 13.98 -0.09 -10.91
CA ALA A 48 13.44 -1.37 -11.34
C ALA A 48 14.49 -2.49 -11.40
N SER A 49 15.79 -2.15 -11.43
CA SER A 49 16.88 -3.14 -11.40
C SER A 49 17.26 -3.58 -9.97
N LEU A 50 16.74 -2.90 -8.94
CA LEU A 50 17.06 -3.20 -7.55
C LEU A 50 16.05 -4.18 -6.94
N PRO A 51 16.50 -5.09 -6.05
CA PRO A 51 15.58 -5.87 -5.23
C PRO A 51 14.67 -4.96 -4.41
N MET A 52 13.40 -5.35 -4.25
CA MET A 52 12.38 -4.56 -3.53
C MET A 52 12.84 -4.10 -2.14
N ASN A 53 13.54 -4.97 -1.40
CA ASN A 53 14.11 -4.63 -0.09
C ASN A 53 15.09 -3.47 -0.14
N SER A 54 16.01 -3.51 -1.10
CA SER A 54 17.03 -2.47 -1.25
C SER A 54 16.37 -1.18 -1.69
N LEU A 55 15.45 -1.25 -2.65
CA LEU A 55 14.68 -0.09 -3.12
C LEU A 55 13.96 0.60 -1.97
N GLN A 56 13.21 -0.17 -1.17
CA GLN A 56 12.46 0.37 -0.04
C GLN A 56 13.39 1.00 1.01
N ASN A 57 14.48 0.31 1.39
CA ASN A 57 15.43 0.84 2.37
C ASN A 57 16.12 2.12 1.87
N ILE A 58 16.39 2.23 0.56
CA ILE A 58 16.90 3.46 -0.04
C ILE A 58 15.85 4.57 0.09
N ILE A 59 14.61 4.31 -0.32
CA ILE A 59 13.53 5.29 -0.26
C ILE A 59 13.30 5.76 1.18
N THR A 60 13.20 4.87 2.16
CA THR A 60 12.94 5.25 3.56
C THR A 60 14.11 6.00 4.18
N ARG A 61 15.37 5.65 3.84
CA ARG A 61 16.54 6.42 4.28
C ARG A 61 16.54 7.82 3.67
N LEU A 62 16.28 7.95 2.37
CA LEU A 62 16.19 9.25 1.71
C LEU A 62 15.05 10.09 2.31
N ALA A 63 13.90 9.47 2.57
CA ALA A 63 12.76 10.13 3.22
C ALA A 63 13.12 10.62 4.64
N ARG A 64 13.84 9.82 5.41
CA ARG A 64 14.25 10.14 6.78
C ARG A 64 15.19 11.33 6.87
N TYR A 65 16.05 11.51 5.87
CA TYR A 65 17.00 12.62 5.79
C TYR A 65 16.50 13.77 4.90
N ASP A 66 15.24 13.73 4.48
CA ASP A 66 14.60 14.70 3.58
C ASP A 66 15.37 14.96 2.26
N TYR A 67 15.93 13.89 1.68
CA TYR A 67 16.64 13.90 0.40
C TYR A 67 15.82 13.39 -0.78
N LEU A 68 14.53 13.14 -0.58
CA LEU A 68 13.63 12.87 -1.70
C LEU A 68 13.37 14.16 -2.49
N PRO A 69 13.12 14.06 -3.81
CA PRO A 69 12.73 15.21 -4.59
C PRO A 69 11.35 15.74 -4.16
N VAL A 70 11.08 16.98 -4.56
CA VAL A 70 9.94 17.79 -4.16
C VAL A 70 9.11 18.16 -5.40
N ASP A 71 7.79 18.09 -5.27
CA ASP A 71 6.82 18.59 -6.23
C ASP A 71 6.55 20.07 -5.95
N TYR A 72 7.17 20.96 -6.71
CA TYR A 72 6.94 22.41 -6.59
C TYR A 72 5.68 22.90 -7.30
N ASN A 73 5.01 22.06 -8.08
CA ASN A 73 3.83 22.49 -8.82
C ASN A 73 2.64 22.70 -7.89
N SER A 74 1.79 23.68 -8.20
CA SER A 74 0.53 23.88 -7.50
C SER A 74 -0.44 22.71 -7.70
N GLU A 75 -1.38 22.58 -6.78
CA GLU A 75 -2.49 21.63 -6.91
C GLU A 75 -3.64 22.22 -7.73
N ASP A 76 -4.32 21.35 -8.48
CA ASP A 76 -5.53 21.73 -9.21
C ASP A 76 -6.72 21.85 -8.25
N PRO A 77 -7.40 23.02 -8.16
CA PRO A 77 -8.45 23.23 -7.16
C PRO A 77 -9.63 22.25 -7.24
N TYR A 78 -9.92 21.72 -8.43
CA TYR A 78 -11.02 20.77 -8.68
C TYR A 78 -10.72 19.33 -8.22
N MET A 79 -9.47 19.04 -7.81
CA MET A 79 -9.07 17.78 -7.20
C MET A 79 -9.16 17.80 -5.67
N ILE A 80 -9.33 18.98 -5.06
CA ILE A 80 -9.46 19.14 -3.61
C ILE A 80 -10.80 18.59 -3.16
N GLN A 81 -10.82 17.86 -2.04
CA GLN A 81 -12.04 17.36 -1.42
C GLN A 81 -11.90 17.25 0.09
N SER A 82 -13.03 17.33 0.81
CA SER A 82 -13.06 17.09 2.25
C SER A 82 -13.85 15.82 2.56
N ILE A 83 -13.24 14.90 3.28
CA ILE A 83 -13.82 13.62 3.66
C ILE A 83 -13.80 13.55 5.18
N GLN A 84 -14.99 13.58 5.80
CA GLN A 84 -15.13 13.51 7.27
C GLN A 84 -14.28 14.57 8.00
N GLY A 85 -14.19 15.77 7.44
CA GLY A 85 -13.37 16.87 7.98
C GLY A 85 -11.88 16.81 7.61
N ILE A 86 -11.40 15.72 7.00
CA ILE A 86 -10.03 15.65 6.45
C ILE A 86 -10.04 16.26 5.05
N THR A 87 -9.31 17.36 4.87
CA THR A 87 -9.17 17.99 3.54
C THR A 87 -7.96 17.40 2.81
N PHE A 88 -8.20 16.75 1.67
CA PHE A 88 -7.17 16.22 0.78
C PHE A 88 -6.96 17.22 -0.36
N ASN A 89 -5.72 17.67 -0.55
CA ASN A 89 -5.38 18.64 -1.61
C ASN A 89 -5.39 18.01 -3.01
N ASN A 90 -5.27 16.69 -3.07
CA ASN A 90 -5.49 15.86 -4.25
C ASN A 90 -5.86 14.43 -3.79
N PRO A 91 -6.49 13.60 -4.63
CA PRO A 91 -6.99 12.28 -4.23
C PRO A 91 -5.93 11.17 -4.24
N ILE A 92 -4.66 11.47 -4.55
CA ILE A 92 -3.62 10.44 -4.72
C ILE A 92 -2.84 10.33 -3.42
N ALA A 93 -2.94 9.19 -2.76
CA ALA A 93 -2.29 8.87 -1.51
C ALA A 93 -1.26 7.74 -1.68
N LEU A 94 -0.25 7.71 -0.82
CA LEU A 94 0.65 6.58 -0.71
C LEU A 94 0.03 5.51 0.21
N SER A 95 -0.06 4.28 -0.28
CA SER A 95 -0.51 3.11 0.47
C SER A 95 0.46 2.78 1.61
N PRO A 96 0.00 2.15 2.71
CA PRO A 96 0.93 1.54 3.66
C PRO A 96 1.80 0.49 2.98
N GLY A 97 2.97 0.28 3.57
CA GLY A 97 3.97 -0.70 3.19
C GLY A 97 5.30 -0.06 2.80
N ILE A 98 5.32 1.19 2.32
CA ILE A 98 6.57 1.91 1.99
C ILE A 98 7.23 2.43 3.25
N ASP A 99 6.51 3.27 4.01
CA ASP A 99 6.94 3.77 5.31
C ASP A 99 6.24 3.01 6.44
N VAL A 100 6.75 1.83 6.76
CA VAL A 100 6.19 1.00 7.85
C VAL A 100 6.50 1.58 9.22
N ASN A 101 7.66 2.24 9.35
CA ASN A 101 8.24 2.61 10.63
C ASN A 101 8.18 4.11 10.95
N CYS A 102 7.43 4.91 10.18
CA CYS A 102 7.37 6.35 10.35
C CYS A 102 8.78 6.98 10.25
N ASP A 103 9.52 6.63 9.20
CA ASP A 103 10.87 7.13 8.97
C ASP A 103 10.87 8.53 8.33
N GLY A 104 9.89 8.86 7.48
CA GLY A 104 9.86 10.16 6.79
C GLY A 104 8.58 10.44 6.00
N PRO A 105 7.38 10.40 6.62
CA PRO A 105 6.13 10.60 5.91
C PRO A 105 5.99 12.01 5.33
N HIS A 106 6.59 13.02 5.96
CA HIS A 106 6.61 14.40 5.44
C HIS A 106 7.39 14.51 4.12
N SER A 107 8.58 13.90 4.04
CA SER A 107 9.37 13.86 2.82
C SER A 107 8.63 13.09 1.69
N LEU A 108 7.88 12.04 2.04
CA LEU A 108 7.02 11.35 1.08
C LEU A 108 5.86 12.23 0.60
N ILE A 109 5.26 13.06 1.46
CA ILE A 109 4.25 14.06 1.05
C ILE A 109 4.83 15.07 0.05
N LYS A 110 6.09 15.49 0.24
CA LYS A 110 6.76 16.46 -0.66
C LYS A 110 6.88 15.95 -2.09
N LEU A 111 6.85 14.63 -2.34
CA LEU A 111 6.78 14.04 -3.69
C LEU A 111 5.48 14.39 -4.45
N GLY A 112 4.49 14.98 -3.78
CA GLY A 112 3.23 15.43 -4.37
C GLY A 112 2.01 14.57 -4.00
N PHE A 113 2.15 13.58 -3.10
CA PHE A 113 1.02 12.84 -2.57
C PHE A 113 0.13 13.74 -1.70
N GLY A 114 -1.18 13.66 -1.88
CA GLY A 114 -2.14 14.36 -1.03
C GLY A 114 -2.18 13.80 0.39
N ALA A 115 -1.81 12.53 0.55
CA ALA A 115 -1.70 11.87 1.85
C ALA A 115 -0.73 10.68 1.82
N VAL A 116 -0.21 10.30 2.98
CA VAL A 116 0.63 9.12 3.19
C VAL A 116 0.05 8.29 4.33
N GLU A 117 -0.10 6.99 4.11
CA GLU A 117 -0.48 6.06 5.17
C GLU A 117 0.73 5.23 5.62
N ILE A 118 1.05 5.32 6.91
CA ILE A 118 2.16 4.62 7.56
C ILE A 118 1.72 3.20 7.92
N GLY A 119 2.68 2.28 8.03
CA GLY A 119 2.44 0.90 8.49
C GLY A 119 2.37 -0.08 7.32
N THR A 120 1.70 -1.23 7.44
CA THR A 120 0.82 -1.64 8.54
C THR A 120 1.59 -2.00 9.81
N ILE A 121 1.19 -1.42 10.93
CA ILE A 121 1.83 -1.64 12.24
C ILE A 121 1.07 -2.67 13.08
N THR A 122 1.75 -3.16 14.11
CA THR A 122 1.21 -4.00 15.19
C THR A 122 1.45 -3.33 16.54
N ILE A 123 0.75 -3.75 17.59
CA ILE A 123 0.97 -3.21 18.94
C ILE A 123 2.37 -3.55 19.43
N GLU A 124 2.71 -4.84 19.40
CA GLU A 124 4.05 -5.33 19.71
C GLU A 124 4.91 -5.42 18.45
N PRO A 125 6.24 -5.24 18.55
CA PRO A 125 7.16 -5.41 17.43
C PRO A 125 7.03 -6.80 16.79
N GLN A 126 7.10 -6.86 15.46
CA GLN A 126 6.86 -8.11 14.73
C GLN A 126 7.95 -9.18 15.01
N GLN A 127 9.19 -8.75 15.29
CA GLN A 127 10.27 -9.65 15.75
C GLN A 127 9.88 -10.42 17.00
N GLN A 128 9.28 -9.73 17.97
CA GLN A 128 8.88 -10.34 19.24
C GLN A 128 7.71 -11.31 19.02
N GLN A 129 6.78 -10.98 18.14
CA GLN A 129 5.70 -11.89 17.75
C GLN A 129 6.23 -13.17 17.09
N GLN A 130 7.22 -13.05 16.19
CA GLN A 130 7.84 -14.22 15.55
C GLN A 130 8.56 -15.11 16.57
N GLN A 131 9.29 -14.52 17.52
CA GLN A 131 9.94 -15.25 18.60
C GLN A 131 8.92 -15.97 19.50
N GLN A 132 7.83 -15.30 19.87
CA GLN A 132 6.75 -15.91 20.67
C GLN A 132 6.07 -17.07 19.92
N GLN A 133 5.80 -16.93 18.62
CA GLN A 133 5.23 -18.00 17.79
C GLN A 133 6.17 -19.20 17.68
N GLN A 134 7.47 -18.97 17.49
CA GLN A 134 8.47 -20.04 17.47
C GLN A 134 8.54 -20.77 18.82
N GLN A 135 8.50 -20.05 19.95
CA GLN A 135 8.45 -20.64 21.28
C GLN A 135 7.18 -21.48 21.50
N GLN A 136 6.01 -20.99 21.06
CA GLN A 136 4.76 -21.74 21.15
C GLN A 136 4.78 -23.02 20.31
N GLN A 137 5.32 -22.96 19.08
CA GLN A 137 5.47 -24.15 18.23
C GLN A 137 6.40 -25.19 18.86
N GLN A 138 7.53 -24.75 19.43
CA GLN A 138 8.46 -25.64 20.15
C GLN A 138 7.78 -26.30 21.36
N GLN A 139 7.00 -25.55 22.14
CA GLN A 139 6.24 -26.10 23.27
C GLN A 139 5.18 -27.11 22.83
N GLN A 140 4.45 -26.85 21.74
CA GLN A 140 3.47 -27.80 21.19
C GLN A 140 4.15 -29.09 20.70
N GLN A 141 5.30 -28.99 20.02
CA GLN A 141 6.07 -30.15 19.59
C GLN A 141 6.56 -30.97 20.80
N GLN A 142 7.05 -30.32 21.86
CA GLN A 142 7.45 -31.01 23.09
C GLN A 142 6.27 -31.70 23.77
N GLN A 143 5.09 -31.08 23.83
CA GLN A 143 3.89 -31.71 24.38
C GLN A 143 3.44 -32.92 23.55
N GLN A 144 3.50 -32.84 22.22
CA GLN A 144 3.18 -33.99 21.35
C GLN A 144 4.17 -35.14 21.55
N GLN A 145 5.47 -34.86 21.66
CA GLN A 145 6.49 -35.88 21.95
C GLN A 145 6.25 -36.54 23.31
N GLN A 146 5.90 -35.77 24.35
CA GLN A 146 5.58 -36.31 25.67
C GLN A 146 4.31 -37.19 25.66
N GLN A 147 3.28 -36.81 24.89
CA GLN A 147 2.08 -37.63 24.72
C GLN A 147 2.38 -38.93 23.97
N GLN A 148 3.21 -38.88 22.92
CA GLN A 148 3.65 -40.07 22.20
C GLN A 148 4.47 -41.02 23.10
N GLN A 149 5.36 -40.47 23.92
CA GLN A 149 6.12 -41.27 24.89
C GLN A 149 5.21 -41.91 25.94
N LYS A 150 4.25 -41.17 26.50
CA LYS A 150 3.26 -41.73 27.44
C LYS A 150 2.44 -42.85 26.81
N GLY A 151 1.94 -42.66 25.58
CA GLY A 151 1.19 -43.70 24.86
C GLY A 151 2.04 -44.95 24.58
N ALA A 152 3.32 -44.79 24.27
CA ALA A 152 4.24 -45.92 24.09
C ALA A 152 4.49 -46.69 25.39
N TYR A 153 4.64 -46.00 26.52
CA TYR A 153 4.77 -46.62 27.84
C TYR A 153 3.47 -47.33 28.28
N GLU A 154 2.30 -46.74 28.02
CA GLU A 154 1.00 -47.35 28.34
C GLU A 154 0.75 -48.63 27.52
N LEU A 155 1.11 -48.63 26.22
CA LEU A 155 1.03 -49.83 25.37
C LEU A 155 1.96 -50.97 25.82
N GLN A 156 3.15 -50.63 26.32
CA GLN A 156 4.07 -51.63 26.90
C GLN A 156 3.55 -52.22 28.21
N LEU A 157 2.83 -51.44 29.02
CA LEU A 157 2.23 -51.91 30.27
C LEU A 157 0.94 -52.71 30.04
N SER A 158 0.14 -52.40 29.01
CA SER A 158 -1.07 -53.15 28.67
C SER A 158 -0.82 -54.45 27.90
N GLY A 159 0.38 -54.64 27.35
CA GLY A 159 0.78 -55.83 26.61
C GLY A 159 1.53 -56.87 27.45
N ALA A 160 1.61 -56.66 28.76
CA ALA A 160 2.36 -57.51 29.69
C ALA A 160 1.42 -58.22 30.67
N ASP A 161 0.40 -58.91 30.16
CA ASP A 161 -0.33 -59.94 30.89
C ASP A 161 -0.81 -61.03 29.90
N GLU A 162 -0.51 -62.29 30.28
CA GLU A 162 -1.01 -63.58 29.76
C GLU A 162 -0.39 -64.19 28.47
N ASP A 163 0.58 -65.08 28.75
CA ASP A 163 0.75 -66.44 28.20
C ASP A 163 1.54 -66.76 26.91
N ASP A 164 2.33 -67.83 27.09
CA ASP A 164 2.75 -68.89 26.16
C ASP A 164 3.92 -68.71 25.19
N ASP A 165 5.09 -69.11 25.69
CA ASP A 165 5.84 -70.29 25.25
C ASP A 165 5.50 -70.85 23.84
N LYS A 166 6.25 -70.40 22.81
CA LYS A 166 6.73 -71.22 21.67
C LYS A 166 7.57 -70.41 20.68
N ASN A 167 8.77 -70.91 20.45
CA ASN A 167 9.54 -70.88 19.20
C ASN A 167 8.99 -69.99 18.06
N VAL A 168 9.61 -68.81 17.87
CA VAL A 168 9.68 -68.15 16.57
C VAL A 168 11.09 -67.66 16.36
N GLU A 169 11.71 -68.18 15.30
CA GLU A 169 13.04 -67.82 14.83
C GLU A 169 13.16 -66.31 14.57
N GLY A 170 14.33 -65.77 14.92
CA GLY A 170 14.62 -64.35 14.87
C GLY A 170 14.50 -63.74 13.48
N VAL A 171 13.63 -62.73 13.38
CA VAL A 171 13.72 -61.66 12.39
C VAL A 171 13.68 -60.34 13.15
N VAL A 172 14.85 -59.84 13.55
CA VAL A 172 15.01 -58.46 14.00
C VAL A 172 15.08 -57.58 12.75
N SER A 173 13.93 -57.09 12.29
CA SER A 173 13.90 -55.96 11.35
C SER A 173 14.06 -54.66 12.13
N SER A 174 15.31 -54.32 12.44
CA SER A 174 15.69 -52.97 12.86
C SER A 174 15.61 -52.01 11.67
N ARG A 175 14.42 -51.45 11.41
CA ARG A 175 14.32 -50.20 10.63
C ARG A 175 14.63 -49.02 11.55
N ILE A 176 15.92 -48.86 11.83
CA ILE A 176 16.49 -47.57 12.21
C ILE A 176 16.60 -46.78 10.91
N VAL A 177 15.74 -45.78 10.71
CA VAL A 177 15.99 -44.76 9.69
C VAL A 177 17.06 -43.85 10.28
N ASN A 178 18.32 -44.16 9.99
CA ASN A 178 19.44 -43.26 10.21
C ASN A 178 19.25 -42.06 9.26
N ASN A 179 18.71 -40.96 9.79
CA ASN A 179 18.76 -39.66 9.13
C ASN A 179 19.92 -38.87 9.72
N GLU A 180 21.14 -39.21 9.33
CA GLU A 180 22.30 -38.30 9.46
C GLU A 180 23.28 -38.58 8.32
N GLU A 181 23.26 -37.73 7.29
CA GLU A 181 24.49 -37.29 6.64
C GLU A 181 24.52 -35.76 6.67
N HIS A 182 25.52 -35.25 7.38
CA HIS A 182 25.85 -33.87 7.60
C HIS A 182 26.60 -33.27 6.39
N GLU A 183 26.44 -31.95 6.25
CA GLU A 183 27.41 -30.98 5.69
C GLU A 183 27.66 -30.93 4.17
N GLY A 184 27.06 -29.92 3.54
CA GLY A 184 27.54 -29.26 2.33
C GLY A 184 27.00 -27.83 2.28
N GLY A 185 27.88 -26.83 2.42
CA GLY A 185 27.53 -25.41 2.47
C GLY A 185 26.86 -24.85 1.20
N PRO A 186 26.48 -23.56 1.17
CA PRO A 186 25.76 -22.99 0.05
C PRO A 186 26.68 -22.92 -1.17
N HIS A 187 26.43 -23.78 -2.16
CA HIS A 187 27.01 -23.64 -3.48
C HIS A 187 26.44 -22.39 -4.15
N ASN A 188 27.29 -21.38 -4.30
CA ASN A 188 27.15 -20.35 -5.33
C ASN A 188 27.04 -21.04 -6.70
N ILE A 189 25.85 -21.08 -7.27
CA ILE A 189 25.66 -21.44 -8.68
C ILE A 189 25.37 -20.13 -9.42
N LEU A 190 26.45 -19.56 -9.96
CA LEU A 190 26.42 -18.67 -11.11
C LEU A 190 25.76 -19.42 -12.27
N TYR A 191 24.56 -19.01 -12.66
CA TYR A 191 24.07 -19.33 -14.00
C TYR A 191 24.68 -18.32 -14.98
N ASN A 192 25.77 -18.75 -15.60
CA ASN A 192 26.07 -18.39 -16.98
C ASN A 192 24.92 -18.90 -17.85
N LEU A 193 24.24 -18.00 -18.56
CA LEU A 193 23.44 -18.37 -19.73
C LEU A 193 24.25 -17.99 -20.96
N SER A 194 24.96 -19.00 -21.46
CA SER A 194 25.53 -19.06 -22.81
C SER A 194 24.41 -19.01 -23.84
N ALA A 195 24.69 -18.30 -24.93
CA ALA A 195 23.96 -18.38 -26.17
C ALA A 195 23.93 -19.83 -26.68
N ASP A 196 22.77 -20.29 -27.12
CA ASP A 196 22.69 -21.34 -28.13
C ASP A 196 21.59 -21.04 -29.14
N TYR A 197 22.05 -20.89 -30.37
CA TYR A 197 21.30 -20.90 -31.62
C TYR A 197 21.01 -22.37 -31.99
N GLY A 198 19.79 -22.67 -32.45
CA GLY A 198 19.46 -23.97 -33.06
C GLY A 198 17.96 -24.21 -33.09
N SER A 199 17.24 -23.67 -34.07
CA SER A 199 16.85 -24.36 -35.30
C SER A 199 15.74 -25.41 -35.12
N CYS A 200 14.50 -24.97 -35.27
CA CYS A 200 13.38 -25.82 -35.67
C CYS A 200 12.81 -25.24 -36.96
N MET A 201 13.31 -25.73 -38.10
CA MET A 201 12.73 -25.53 -39.42
C MET A 201 11.54 -26.48 -39.63
N ASP A 202 10.63 -26.01 -40.49
CA ASP A 202 9.64 -26.74 -41.29
C ASP A 202 8.25 -27.05 -40.70
N ASN A 203 7.27 -26.17 -40.97
CA ASN A 203 6.48 -26.28 -42.21
C ASN A 203 5.43 -25.15 -42.36
N LYS A 204 5.52 -24.42 -43.49
CA LYS A 204 4.43 -23.91 -44.36
C LYS A 204 3.21 -23.29 -43.64
N GLY A 205 2.98 -21.97 -43.65
CA GLY A 205 3.06 -21.04 -44.76
C GLY A 205 1.68 -20.39 -44.92
N ASN A 206 1.54 -19.15 -44.44
CA ASN A 206 0.64 -18.18 -45.04
C ASN A 206 1.17 -16.78 -44.68
N ASP A 207 1.88 -16.21 -45.64
CA ASP A 207 2.42 -14.87 -45.63
C ASP A 207 1.30 -13.85 -45.81
N ASP A 208 0.93 -13.14 -44.74
CA ASP A 208 0.26 -11.84 -44.84
C ASP A 208 0.58 -10.87 -43.67
N ASP A 209 1.36 -11.29 -42.66
CA ASP A 209 1.64 -10.44 -41.48
C ASP A 209 3.00 -9.70 -41.52
N ALA A 210 3.80 -9.85 -42.58
CA ALA A 210 5.13 -9.25 -42.68
C ALA A 210 5.15 -7.76 -43.09
N VAL A 211 4.00 -7.12 -43.36
CA VAL A 211 3.92 -5.71 -43.85
C VAL A 211 3.35 -4.74 -42.81
N ARG A 212 3.23 -5.14 -41.52
CA ARG A 212 2.78 -4.25 -40.43
C ARG A 212 3.83 -3.98 -39.36
N VAL A 213 5.09 -3.87 -39.77
CA VAL A 213 6.13 -3.22 -38.96
C VAL A 213 6.51 -1.92 -39.66
N MET A 214 6.47 -0.80 -38.92
CA MET A 214 6.77 0.58 -39.32
C MET A 214 5.59 1.44 -39.84
N LYS A 215 4.65 1.74 -38.93
CA LYS A 215 4.19 3.13 -38.78
C LYS A 215 4.43 3.57 -37.33
N ARG A 216 5.46 4.40 -37.16
CA ARG A 216 5.87 5.05 -35.92
C ARG A 216 4.84 6.12 -35.55
N ASP A 217 4.18 5.96 -34.41
CA ASP A 217 3.67 7.08 -33.63
C ASP A 217 4.71 7.43 -32.56
N MET A 218 5.30 8.63 -32.66
CA MET A 218 6.31 9.15 -31.73
C MET A 218 5.73 9.63 -30.38
N ASN A 219 4.62 9.04 -29.91
CA ASN A 219 3.94 9.42 -28.67
C ASN A 219 3.86 8.31 -27.61
N THR A 220 4.54 7.18 -27.81
CA THR A 220 4.60 6.11 -26.81
C THR A 220 6.04 5.60 -26.69
N PHE A 221 6.79 6.20 -25.76
CA PHE A 221 7.91 5.52 -25.12
C PHE A 221 7.32 4.36 -24.29
N THR A 222 7.14 3.20 -24.91
CA THR A 222 6.82 1.97 -24.19
C THR A 222 8.13 1.43 -23.61
N ILE A 223 8.43 1.84 -22.38
CA ILE A 223 9.49 1.21 -21.59
C ILE A 223 8.99 -0.19 -21.24
N HIS A 224 9.70 -1.21 -21.72
CA HIS A 224 9.50 -2.59 -21.26
C HIS A 224 10.01 -2.68 -19.82
N TYR A 225 9.08 -2.78 -18.87
CA TYR A 225 9.38 -3.13 -17.49
C TYR A 225 9.79 -4.61 -17.43
N PRO A 226 10.69 -5.02 -16.52
CA PRO A 226 10.95 -6.44 -16.28
C PRO A 226 9.63 -7.17 -16.00
N SER A 227 9.54 -8.43 -16.45
CA SER A 227 8.36 -9.28 -16.24
C SER A 227 8.01 -9.35 -14.75
N GLU A 228 6.71 -9.31 -14.43
CA GLU A 228 6.18 -9.42 -13.05
C GLU A 228 6.69 -10.67 -12.30
N ASP A 229 7.23 -11.65 -13.02
CA ASP A 229 7.93 -12.83 -12.50
C ASP A 229 9.16 -12.50 -11.62
N ASP A 230 9.84 -11.36 -11.82
CA ASP A 230 10.99 -10.94 -10.98
C ASP A 230 10.56 -10.25 -9.67
N VAL A 231 9.27 -9.90 -9.53
CA VAL A 231 8.68 -9.33 -8.30
C VAL A 231 8.04 -10.44 -7.44
N ARG A 232 8.15 -11.71 -7.84
CA ARG A 232 7.51 -12.87 -7.19
C ARG A 232 8.03 -13.25 -5.82
N ASP A 233 9.06 -12.59 -5.29
CA ASP A 233 9.63 -12.98 -4.00
C ASP A 233 9.11 -12.14 -2.84
N ARG A 234 8.16 -12.72 -2.09
CA ARG A 234 7.78 -12.47 -0.69
C ARG A 234 7.26 -11.06 -0.37
N TRP A 235 6.03 -11.01 0.15
CA TRP A 235 5.66 -9.96 1.11
C TRP A 235 6.70 -9.96 2.22
N LEU A 236 7.64 -9.02 2.15
CA LEU A 236 8.55 -8.84 3.25
C LEU A 236 7.74 -8.40 4.45
N MET A 237 7.76 -9.25 5.48
CA MET A 237 7.39 -8.90 6.83
C MET A 237 8.36 -7.80 7.28
N LEU A 238 8.06 -6.58 6.87
CA LEU A 238 8.76 -5.39 7.30
C LEU A 238 8.49 -5.25 8.79
N GLN A 239 9.57 -5.36 9.56
CA GLN A 239 9.45 -5.45 11.00
C GLN A 239 9.04 -4.10 11.55
N SER A 240 7.74 -3.99 11.80
CA SER A 240 7.14 -2.90 12.55
C SER A 240 7.82 -2.81 13.92
N VAL A 241 8.26 -1.60 14.27
CA VAL A 241 8.83 -1.27 15.59
C VAL A 241 7.78 -1.20 16.71
N GLY A 242 6.49 -1.39 16.38
CA GLY A 242 5.40 -1.36 17.34
C GLY A 242 4.81 0.04 17.56
N VAL A 243 3.56 0.10 18.03
CA VAL A 243 2.78 1.35 18.06
C VAL A 243 3.39 2.47 18.91
N HIS A 244 4.01 2.13 20.06
CA HIS A 244 4.57 3.12 20.96
C HIS A 244 5.79 3.83 20.36
N GLU A 245 6.61 3.10 19.61
CA GLU A 245 7.77 3.70 18.93
C GLU A 245 7.32 4.56 17.75
N ILE A 246 6.28 4.14 17.01
CA ILE A 246 5.66 4.95 15.96
C ILE A 246 5.12 6.26 16.51
N SER A 247 4.45 6.24 17.67
CA SER A 247 3.95 7.44 18.34
C SER A 247 5.07 8.41 18.71
N LYS A 248 6.20 7.92 19.25
CA LYS A 248 7.37 8.78 19.51
C LYS A 248 7.95 9.40 18.25
N ARG A 249 7.98 8.66 17.14
CA ARG A 249 8.48 9.18 15.86
C ARG A 249 7.54 10.24 15.29
N LEU A 250 6.23 10.03 15.39
CA LEU A 250 5.22 11.02 15.03
C LEU A 250 5.38 12.32 15.83
N ASP A 251 5.67 12.23 17.12
CA ASP A 251 5.90 13.41 17.98
C ASP A 251 7.13 14.24 17.56
N ASN A 252 8.08 13.63 16.81
CA ASN A 252 9.29 14.30 16.31
C ASN A 252 9.16 14.78 14.87
N ILE A 253 8.04 14.52 14.20
CA ILE A 253 7.81 15.01 12.84
C ILE A 253 7.24 16.42 12.92
N ASP A 254 7.97 17.35 12.35
CA ASP A 254 7.49 18.70 12.20
C ASP A 254 6.46 18.75 11.06
N PHE A 255 5.18 18.78 11.45
CA PHE A 255 4.06 19.02 10.53
C PHE A 255 3.71 20.50 10.43
N THR A 256 4.54 21.41 10.96
CA THR A 256 4.35 22.82 10.64
C THR A 256 4.28 22.98 9.13
N PRO A 257 3.42 23.88 8.63
CA PRO A 257 3.33 24.12 7.21
C PRO A 257 4.69 24.62 6.71
N ASP A 258 5.50 23.71 6.18
CA ASP A 258 6.53 24.10 5.24
C ASP A 258 5.82 24.90 4.14
N LEU A 259 6.44 26.01 3.70
CA LEU A 259 5.93 26.89 2.62
C LEU A 259 5.60 26.13 1.32
N VAL A 260 5.97 24.85 1.23
CA VAL A 260 5.89 24.01 0.04
C VAL A 260 4.60 23.21 -0.03
N ARG A 261 4.30 22.30 0.92
CA ARG A 261 3.16 21.37 0.84
C ARG A 261 2.64 20.93 2.20
N ILE A 262 1.31 20.88 2.32
CA ILE A 262 0.60 20.31 3.48
C ILE A 262 -0.07 19.01 3.03
N GLY A 263 0.32 17.90 3.63
CA GLY A 263 -0.28 16.58 3.37
C GLY A 263 -1.00 16.02 4.60
N ARG A 264 -1.68 14.89 4.40
CA ARG A 264 -2.34 14.15 5.48
C ARG A 264 -1.59 12.88 5.78
N VAL A 265 -1.50 12.54 7.06
CA VAL A 265 -0.86 11.31 7.53
C VAL A 265 -1.89 10.46 8.23
N GLY A 266 -1.95 9.19 7.85
CA GLY A 266 -2.71 8.18 8.56
C GLY A 266 -1.84 6.98 8.92
N VAL A 267 -2.37 6.09 9.75
CA VAL A 267 -1.68 4.87 10.17
C VAL A 267 -2.58 3.66 9.92
N SER A 268 -2.05 2.69 9.18
CA SER A 268 -2.62 1.35 9.07
C SER A 268 -2.18 0.49 10.24
N MET A 269 -3.13 -0.11 10.93
CA MET A 269 -2.87 -1.00 12.06
C MET A 269 -3.57 -2.34 11.88
N LYS A 270 -2.84 -3.43 12.14
CA LYS A 270 -3.42 -4.77 12.29
C LYS A 270 -3.67 -5.04 13.77
N ALA A 271 -4.89 -5.45 14.09
CA ALA A 271 -5.27 -5.83 15.44
C ALA A 271 -6.04 -7.15 15.43
N SER A 272 -5.66 -8.06 16.33
CA SER A 272 -6.30 -9.37 16.51
C SER A 272 -7.19 -9.41 17.76
N THR A 273 -7.08 -8.41 18.64
CA THR A 273 -7.88 -8.32 19.87
C THR A 273 -8.42 -6.92 20.10
N THR A 274 -9.53 -6.81 20.83
CA THR A 274 -10.09 -5.52 21.25
C THR A 274 -9.16 -4.73 22.19
N ARG A 275 -8.29 -5.43 22.93
CA ARG A 275 -7.22 -4.81 23.72
C ARG A 275 -6.21 -4.10 22.83
N GLU A 276 -5.78 -4.75 21.75
CA GLU A 276 -4.85 -4.15 20.79
C GLU A 276 -5.46 -2.93 20.11
N VAL A 277 -6.73 -3.03 19.68
CA VAL A 277 -7.47 -1.89 19.11
C VAL A 277 -7.47 -0.70 20.08
N ARG A 278 -7.80 -0.93 21.36
CA ARG A 278 -7.82 0.13 22.37
C ARG A 278 -6.45 0.80 22.50
N ILE A 279 -5.39 0.02 22.70
CA ILE A 279 -4.03 0.55 22.87
C ILE A 279 -3.63 1.36 21.65
N GLY A 280 -3.88 0.84 20.44
CA GLY A 280 -3.52 1.50 19.20
C GLY A 280 -4.25 2.83 19.00
N ILE A 281 -5.57 2.84 19.20
CA ILE A 281 -6.37 4.07 19.08
C ILE A 281 -5.94 5.10 20.14
N GLU A 282 -5.84 4.70 21.41
CA GLU A 282 -5.44 5.61 22.50
C GLU A 282 -4.05 6.22 22.28
N THR A 283 -3.16 5.50 21.58
CA THR A 283 -1.78 5.95 21.31
C THR A 283 -1.67 6.86 20.08
N LEU A 284 -2.55 6.69 19.08
CA LEU A 284 -2.41 7.34 17.77
C LEU A 284 -3.46 8.42 17.50
N ALA A 285 -4.62 8.37 18.15
CA ALA A 285 -5.80 9.16 17.74
C ALA A 285 -5.61 10.68 17.81
N ASP A 286 -4.59 11.16 18.50
CA ASP A 286 -4.23 12.56 18.63
C ASP A 286 -3.05 13.00 17.76
N ARG A 287 -2.38 12.07 17.07
CA ARG A 287 -1.14 12.30 16.31
C ARG A 287 -1.30 12.21 14.80
N VAL A 288 -2.41 11.65 14.33
CA VAL A 288 -2.64 11.38 12.90
C VAL A 288 -4.02 11.82 12.47
N HIS A 289 -4.21 11.97 11.17
CA HIS A 289 -5.48 12.40 10.59
C HIS A 289 -6.49 11.25 10.52
N TRP A 290 -6.01 10.01 10.32
CA TRP A 290 -6.86 8.82 10.41
C TRP A 290 -6.09 7.56 10.85
N VAL A 291 -6.83 6.59 11.37
CA VAL A 291 -6.36 5.23 11.64
C VAL A 291 -7.18 4.28 10.79
N SER A 292 -6.53 3.44 9.97
CA SER A 292 -7.19 2.35 9.26
C SER A 292 -6.95 1.02 9.98
N LEU A 293 -8.02 0.39 10.46
CA LEU A 293 -7.94 -0.88 11.20
C LEU A 293 -8.19 -2.09 10.30
N ASP A 294 -7.20 -2.95 10.18
CA ASP A 294 -7.35 -4.29 9.61
C ASP A 294 -7.82 -5.26 10.72
N CYS A 295 -9.12 -5.60 10.67
CA CYS A 295 -9.84 -6.32 11.71
C CYS A 295 -10.24 -7.75 11.31
N ARG A 296 -9.55 -8.41 10.38
CA ARG A 296 -9.90 -9.72 9.78
C ARG A 296 -10.30 -10.88 10.71
N HIS A 297 -10.17 -10.73 12.04
CA HIS A 297 -10.58 -11.72 13.06
C HIS A 297 -11.54 -11.18 14.13
N ILE A 298 -11.86 -9.89 14.12
CA ILE A 298 -12.71 -9.20 15.12
C ILE A 298 -13.82 -8.36 14.48
N GLU A 299 -14.15 -8.63 13.21
CA GLU A 299 -15.20 -7.92 12.46
C GLU A 299 -16.58 -8.00 13.14
N ASN A 300 -16.81 -9.02 13.96
CA ASN A 300 -18.04 -9.17 14.75
C ASN A 300 -18.12 -8.21 15.94
N ASP A 301 -16.99 -7.67 16.40
CA ASP A 301 -16.87 -6.79 17.57
C ASP A 301 -16.88 -5.29 17.21
N ILE A 302 -17.32 -4.93 16.01
CA ILE A 302 -17.35 -3.53 15.54
C ILE A 302 -18.03 -2.57 16.52
N PRO A 303 -19.21 -2.86 17.09
CA PRO A 303 -19.83 -1.98 18.09
C PRO A 303 -18.90 -1.72 19.30
N ARG A 304 -18.12 -2.72 19.71
CA ARG A 304 -17.16 -2.58 20.81
C ARG A 304 -15.94 -1.77 20.40
N ILE A 305 -15.44 -1.96 19.18
CA ILE A 305 -14.36 -1.14 18.61
C ILE A 305 -14.75 0.34 18.60
N LEU A 306 -15.99 0.63 18.21
CA LEU A 306 -16.54 1.97 18.15
C LEU A 306 -16.71 2.61 19.52
N HIS A 307 -17.21 1.85 20.50
CA HIS A 307 -17.26 2.32 21.88
C HIS A 307 -15.86 2.66 22.42
N LEU A 308 -14.84 1.84 22.10
CA LEU A 308 -13.46 2.13 22.49
C LEU A 308 -12.92 3.39 21.80
N TYR A 309 -13.22 3.58 20.52
CA TYR A 309 -12.86 4.76 19.77
C TYR A 309 -13.49 6.03 20.37
N GLN A 310 -14.81 6.02 20.60
CA GLN A 310 -15.52 7.14 21.22
C GLN A 310 -14.99 7.46 22.62
N ALA A 311 -14.67 6.44 23.41
CA ALA A 311 -14.05 6.63 24.73
C ALA A 311 -12.65 7.26 24.65
N ALA A 312 -11.84 6.87 23.65
CA ALA A 312 -10.53 7.48 23.40
C ALA A 312 -10.68 8.95 22.98
N LEU A 313 -11.64 9.27 22.10
CA LEU A 313 -11.94 10.65 21.71
C LEU A 313 -12.41 11.50 22.88
N ALA A 314 -13.24 10.96 23.77
CA ALA A 314 -13.75 11.69 24.93
C ALA A 314 -12.61 12.12 25.89
N ARG A 315 -11.60 11.28 26.09
CA ARG A 315 -10.42 11.62 26.91
C ARG A 315 -9.53 12.68 26.27
N ARG A 316 -9.55 12.82 24.94
CA ARG A 316 -8.81 13.86 24.21
C ARG A 316 -9.45 15.24 24.35
N LYS A 317 -10.77 15.33 24.57
CA LYS A 317 -11.46 16.60 24.79
C LYS A 317 -10.85 17.40 25.96
N ASP A 318 -10.42 16.69 27.01
CA ASP A 318 -9.69 17.27 28.16
C ASP A 318 -8.27 17.75 27.82
N PHE A 319 -7.68 17.25 26.73
CA PHE A 319 -6.40 17.71 26.20
C PHE A 319 -6.59 18.94 25.30
N ASP A 320 -7.56 18.92 24.38
CA ASP A 320 -7.87 20.04 23.49
C ASP A 320 -8.28 21.32 24.27
N ASP A 321 -8.99 21.17 25.40
CA ASP A 321 -9.35 22.31 26.27
C ASP A 321 -8.14 22.89 27.03
N ARG A 322 -7.12 22.07 27.33
CA ARG A 322 -5.83 22.55 27.86
C ARG A 322 -5.00 23.24 26.78
N TYR A 323 -4.91 22.64 25.59
CA TYR A 323 -4.14 23.16 24.46
C TYR A 323 -4.71 24.47 23.90
N ARG A 324 -6.04 24.60 23.75
CA ARG A 324 -6.67 25.87 23.36
C ARG A 324 -6.31 27.01 24.31
N LYS A 325 -6.08 26.71 25.59
CA LYS A 325 -5.67 27.71 26.58
C LYS A 325 -4.23 28.17 26.38
N GLU A 326 -3.34 27.28 25.93
CA GLU A 326 -1.94 27.58 25.61
C GLU A 326 -1.78 28.28 24.24
N VAL A 327 -2.62 27.94 23.25
CA VAL A 327 -2.59 28.57 21.91
C VAL A 327 -3.25 29.96 21.91
N HIS A 328 -4.21 30.23 22.80
CA HIS A 328 -4.82 31.56 22.91
C HIS A 328 -3.81 32.66 23.27
N ASP A 329 -2.62 32.30 23.73
CA ASP A 329 -1.50 33.19 24.03
C ASP A 329 -0.54 33.40 22.82
N CYS A 330 -0.78 32.73 21.69
CA CYS A 330 0.06 32.77 20.48
C CYS A 330 -0.67 33.46 19.31
N ASN A 331 -0.12 34.57 18.81
CA ASN A 331 -0.72 35.33 17.71
C ASN A 331 -0.59 34.62 16.35
N GLY A 332 -1.72 34.24 15.74
CA GLY A 332 -1.91 34.35 14.28
C GLY A 332 -2.02 33.08 13.41
N ASP A 333 -1.54 31.91 13.86
CA ASP A 333 -1.49 30.68 13.02
C ASP A 333 -2.62 29.67 13.33
N GLU A 334 -3.77 30.14 13.80
CA GLU A 334 -4.81 29.31 14.42
C GLU A 334 -5.45 28.29 13.46
N VAL A 335 -5.62 28.59 12.16
CA VAL A 335 -6.43 27.76 11.24
C VAL A 335 -5.70 26.48 10.79
N GLN A 336 -4.38 26.52 10.59
CA GLN A 336 -3.59 25.35 10.20
C GLN A 336 -3.26 24.45 11.40
N LEU A 337 -2.94 25.05 12.54
CA LEU A 337 -2.79 24.32 13.80
C LEU A 337 -4.10 23.62 14.20
N MET A 338 -5.27 24.24 13.97
CA MET A 338 -6.57 23.61 14.24
C MET A 338 -6.86 22.35 13.40
N GLN A 339 -6.30 22.19 12.19
CA GLN A 339 -6.48 20.98 11.38
C GLN A 339 -5.65 19.80 11.88
N LEU A 340 -4.45 20.06 12.41
CA LEU A 340 -3.58 19.06 13.03
C LEU A 340 -4.18 18.51 14.34
N HIS A 341 -5.05 19.28 14.99
CA HIS A 341 -5.68 18.92 16.27
C HIS A 341 -7.10 18.36 16.10
N GLN A 342 -7.55 18.02 14.90
CA GLN A 342 -8.77 17.20 14.79
C GLN A 342 -8.51 15.77 15.27
N PRO A 343 -9.49 15.10 15.88
CA PRO A 343 -9.32 13.70 16.27
C PRO A 343 -9.12 12.85 15.02
N ALA A 344 -8.21 11.87 15.10
CA ALA A 344 -7.99 10.93 14.02
C ALA A 344 -9.29 10.25 13.66
N ARG A 345 -9.60 10.20 12.37
CA ARG A 345 -10.78 9.52 11.86
C ARG A 345 -10.59 8.01 11.85
N LEU A 346 -11.64 7.25 12.12
CA LEU A 346 -11.57 5.79 12.15
C LEU A 346 -12.07 5.19 10.84
N PHE A 347 -11.17 4.50 10.14
CA PHE A 347 -11.48 3.74 8.94
C PHE A 347 -11.34 2.24 9.20
N ILE A 348 -12.22 1.45 8.59
CA ILE A 348 -12.09 -0.02 8.60
C ILE A 348 -11.44 -0.48 7.30
N ARG A 349 -10.34 -1.22 7.41
CA ARG A 349 -9.64 -1.79 6.26
C ARG A 349 -10.15 -3.20 5.98
N VAL A 350 -10.61 -3.42 4.75
CA VAL A 350 -11.16 -4.69 4.27
C VAL A 350 -10.37 -5.21 3.07
N SER A 351 -10.47 -6.51 2.80
CA SER A 351 -9.82 -7.15 1.64
C SER A 351 -10.83 -7.37 0.50
N VAL A 352 -10.35 -7.28 -0.74
CA VAL A 352 -11.14 -7.69 -1.92
C VAL A 352 -11.54 -9.17 -1.92
N ASN A 353 -10.87 -10.03 -1.13
CA ASN A 353 -11.17 -11.46 -1.06
C ASN A 353 -12.30 -11.81 -0.08
N GLN A 354 -12.97 -10.81 0.52
CA GLN A 354 -14.06 -11.04 1.46
C GLN A 354 -15.28 -11.64 0.73
N ASN A 355 -15.94 -12.64 1.35
CA ASN A 355 -17.19 -13.20 0.84
C ASN A 355 -18.27 -12.10 0.76
N ASP A 356 -19.13 -12.17 -0.26
CA ASP A 356 -20.25 -11.25 -0.48
C ASP A 356 -21.17 -11.15 0.76
N GLU A 357 -21.48 -12.26 1.44
CA GLU A 357 -22.32 -12.25 2.66
C GLU A 357 -21.67 -11.47 3.81
N ALA A 358 -20.38 -11.73 4.08
CA ALA A 358 -19.62 -11.05 5.13
C ALA A 358 -19.48 -9.55 4.82
N ARG A 359 -19.27 -9.20 3.55
CA ARG A 359 -19.26 -7.81 3.09
C ARG A 359 -20.60 -7.13 3.36
N GLU A 360 -21.71 -7.73 2.95
CA GLU A 360 -23.05 -7.16 3.11
C GLU A 360 -23.40 -6.96 4.58
N GLU A 361 -23.06 -7.92 5.45
CA GLU A 361 -23.24 -7.80 6.89
C GLU A 361 -22.41 -6.63 7.46
N LEU A 362 -21.14 -6.54 7.07
CA LEU A 362 -20.25 -5.46 7.50
C LEU A 362 -20.73 -4.09 7.00
N ALA A 363 -21.14 -4.00 5.74
CA ALA A 363 -21.67 -2.78 5.16
C ALA A 363 -22.95 -2.31 5.87
N ARG A 364 -23.82 -3.24 6.29
CA ARG A 364 -24.99 -2.91 7.11
C ARG A 364 -24.57 -2.31 8.45
N LYS A 365 -23.61 -2.93 9.16
CA LYS A 365 -23.08 -2.40 10.42
C LYS A 365 -22.45 -1.01 10.22
N VAL A 366 -21.65 -0.84 9.18
CA VAL A 366 -21.00 0.45 8.87
C VAL A 366 -22.02 1.54 8.50
N ALA A 367 -23.10 1.18 7.82
CA ALA A 367 -24.13 2.12 7.38
C ALA A 367 -25.19 2.44 8.45
N GLU A 368 -25.15 1.78 9.62
CA GLU A 368 -26.00 2.13 10.77
C GLU A 368 -25.52 3.47 11.36
N ASP A 369 -26.41 4.47 11.41
CA ASP A 369 -26.06 5.85 11.77
C ASP A 369 -25.44 5.98 13.19
N ASP A 370 -25.77 5.06 14.11
CA ASP A 370 -25.23 5.02 15.48
C ASP A 370 -23.76 4.56 15.56
N ASN A 371 -23.26 3.89 14.52
CA ASN A 371 -21.94 3.26 14.54
C ASN A 371 -20.79 4.23 14.22
N ASN A 372 -21.06 5.45 13.70
CA ASN A 372 -20.05 6.51 13.49
C ASN A 372 -18.73 6.04 12.83
N ILE A 373 -18.78 5.04 11.93
CA ILE A 373 -17.64 4.65 11.10
C ILE A 373 -17.49 5.68 10.00
N GLU A 374 -16.31 6.29 9.93
CA GLU A 374 -16.09 7.46 9.10
C GLU A 374 -15.68 7.10 7.68
N GLY A 375 -15.13 5.90 7.45
CA GLY A 375 -14.85 5.40 6.11
C GLY A 375 -14.38 3.95 6.05
N ILE A 376 -14.22 3.46 4.82
CA ILE A 376 -13.66 2.13 4.54
C ILE A 376 -12.43 2.26 3.66
N VAL A 377 -11.39 1.48 3.94
CA VAL A 377 -10.24 1.28 3.07
C VAL A 377 -10.35 -0.10 2.43
N ILE A 378 -10.44 -0.18 1.10
CA ILE A 378 -10.50 -1.44 0.36
C ILE A 378 -9.10 -1.78 -0.15
N ASN A 379 -8.50 -2.83 0.40
CA ASN A 379 -7.22 -3.35 -0.04
C ASN A 379 -7.38 -4.31 -1.23
N GLY A 380 -6.82 -3.92 -2.38
CA GLY A 380 -6.88 -4.61 -3.66
C GLY A 380 -5.97 -5.82 -3.80
N ALA A 381 -5.10 -6.11 -2.83
CA ALA A 381 -4.26 -7.31 -2.89
C ALA A 381 -5.11 -8.59 -2.89
N VAL A 382 -4.92 -9.44 -3.91
CA VAL A 382 -5.68 -10.68 -4.12
C VAL A 382 -4.83 -11.84 -3.64
N TYR A 383 -5.35 -12.64 -2.72
CA TYR A 383 -4.67 -13.84 -2.24
C TYR A 383 -5.20 -15.04 -3.03
N ASN A 384 -4.30 -15.69 -3.77
CA ASN A 384 -4.59 -16.89 -4.51
C ASN A 384 -4.29 -18.11 -3.62
N LYS A 385 -5.35 -18.86 -3.29
CA LYS A 385 -5.25 -20.06 -2.43
C LYS A 385 -4.57 -21.23 -3.13
N ASP A 386 -4.66 -21.30 -4.45
CA ASP A 386 -4.21 -22.47 -5.22
C ASP A 386 -2.67 -22.55 -5.26
N ASN A 387 -2.01 -21.40 -5.29
CA ASN A 387 -0.55 -21.30 -5.30
C ASN A 387 0.03 -20.64 -4.02
N ASN A 388 -0.82 -20.28 -3.05
CA ASN A 388 -0.44 -19.61 -1.80
C ASN A 388 0.30 -18.27 -2.02
N GLU A 389 -0.05 -17.54 -3.09
CA GLU A 389 0.57 -16.27 -3.45
C GLU A 389 -0.38 -15.09 -3.26
N THR A 390 0.19 -13.89 -3.09
CA THR A 390 -0.60 -12.64 -3.09
C THR A 390 -0.21 -11.78 -4.28
N ILE A 391 -1.20 -11.50 -5.12
CA ILE A 391 -1.08 -10.70 -6.33
C ILE A 391 -1.40 -9.23 -5.99
N SER A 392 -0.63 -8.31 -6.54
CA SER A 392 -0.81 -6.86 -6.40
C SER A 392 -0.57 -6.15 -7.73
N GLY A 393 -0.60 -4.82 -7.76
CA GLY A 393 -0.35 -4.07 -8.99
C GLY A 393 -1.50 -4.15 -9.98
N ARG A 394 -1.20 -4.05 -11.28
CA ARG A 394 -2.20 -3.83 -12.35
C ARG A 394 -3.19 -4.99 -12.48
N GLU A 395 -2.74 -6.22 -12.27
CA GLU A 395 -3.57 -7.43 -12.40
C GLU A 395 -4.78 -7.41 -11.46
N THR A 396 -4.65 -6.74 -10.31
CA THR A 396 -5.73 -6.63 -9.32
C THR A 396 -6.84 -5.65 -9.70
N ARG A 397 -6.65 -4.84 -10.76
CA ARG A 397 -7.56 -3.75 -11.14
C ARG A 397 -9.03 -4.18 -11.32
N PRO A 398 -9.34 -5.29 -12.04
CA PRO A 398 -10.73 -5.71 -12.19
C PRO A 398 -11.42 -6.02 -10.86
N PHE A 399 -10.71 -6.72 -9.96
CA PHE A 399 -11.22 -7.14 -8.66
C PHE A 399 -11.49 -5.94 -7.73
N ILE A 400 -10.54 -5.00 -7.64
CA ILE A 400 -10.74 -3.81 -6.79
C ILE A 400 -11.85 -2.90 -7.34
N ASN A 401 -11.94 -2.71 -8.65
CA ASN A 401 -13.01 -1.91 -9.27
C ASN A 401 -14.41 -2.50 -8.97
N GLU A 402 -14.54 -3.82 -9.10
CA GLU A 402 -15.78 -4.51 -8.78
C GLU A 402 -16.11 -4.36 -7.30
N CYS A 403 -15.14 -4.63 -6.42
CA CYS A 403 -15.32 -4.57 -4.97
C CYS A 403 -15.74 -3.17 -4.51
N VAL A 404 -15.04 -2.12 -4.96
CA VAL A 404 -15.40 -0.72 -4.69
C VAL A 404 -16.82 -0.41 -5.16
N GLY A 405 -17.19 -0.88 -6.36
CA GLY A 405 -18.53 -0.70 -6.90
C GLY A 405 -19.62 -1.44 -6.12
N LYS A 406 -19.32 -2.58 -5.48
CA LYS A 406 -20.25 -3.31 -4.60
C LYS A 406 -20.41 -2.55 -3.26
N TRP A 407 -19.31 -2.22 -2.60
CA TRP A 407 -19.30 -1.41 -1.37
C TRP A 407 -20.02 -0.08 -1.52
N TYR A 408 -19.75 0.67 -2.59
CA TYR A 408 -20.39 1.96 -2.82
C TYR A 408 -21.92 1.85 -2.93
N LYS A 409 -22.44 0.74 -3.50
CA LYS A 409 -23.88 0.48 -3.57
C LYS A 409 -24.47 0.18 -2.20
N GLU A 410 -23.81 -0.69 -1.44
CA GLU A 410 -24.26 -1.14 -0.11
C GLU A 410 -24.26 0.00 0.90
N LEU A 411 -23.21 0.83 0.87
CA LEU A 411 -23.08 2.05 1.66
C LEU A 411 -23.92 3.21 1.12
N LYS A 412 -24.64 3.01 0.00
CA LYS A 412 -25.50 4.01 -0.66
C LYS A 412 -24.79 5.32 -0.98
N GLY A 413 -23.46 5.28 -1.14
CA GLY A 413 -22.61 6.46 -1.33
C GLY A 413 -22.56 7.44 -0.14
N LYS A 414 -22.97 7.02 1.07
CA LYS A 414 -22.92 7.85 2.27
C LYS A 414 -21.58 7.77 3.01
N VAL A 415 -20.94 6.61 2.98
CA VAL A 415 -19.67 6.36 3.66
C VAL A 415 -18.55 6.42 2.61
N PRO A 416 -17.52 7.25 2.81
CA PRO A 416 -16.42 7.41 1.87
C PRO A 416 -15.55 6.15 1.79
N ILE A 417 -14.98 5.93 0.62
CA ILE A 417 -14.15 4.77 0.31
C ILE A 417 -12.76 5.23 -0.10
N ILE A 418 -11.73 4.69 0.52
CA ILE A 418 -10.34 4.75 0.05
C ILE A 418 -10.03 3.44 -0.67
N ALA A 419 -9.63 3.50 -1.93
CA ALA A 419 -9.28 2.31 -2.71
C ALA A 419 -7.75 2.17 -2.82
N SER A 420 -7.22 1.02 -2.42
CA SER A 420 -5.78 0.75 -2.40
C SER A 420 -5.39 -0.36 -3.37
N GLY A 421 -4.75 -0.03 -4.48
CA GLY A 421 -4.25 -1.02 -5.46
C GLY A 421 -4.89 -0.92 -6.84
N GLY A 422 -4.36 -1.68 -7.80
CA GLY A 422 -4.88 -1.71 -9.18
C GLY A 422 -4.58 -0.48 -10.04
N VAL A 423 -3.77 0.47 -9.58
CA VAL A 423 -3.55 1.76 -10.24
C VAL A 423 -2.11 1.90 -10.74
N MET A 424 -1.97 2.20 -12.02
CA MET A 424 -0.69 2.54 -12.66
C MET A 424 -0.74 3.85 -13.44
N ARG A 425 -1.92 4.30 -13.85
CA ARG A 425 -2.13 5.52 -14.66
C ARG A 425 -3.35 6.28 -14.17
N GLY A 426 -3.47 7.56 -14.52
CA GLY A 426 -4.62 8.40 -14.13
C GLY A 426 -5.97 7.84 -14.60
N HIS A 427 -5.99 7.07 -15.69
CA HIS A 427 -7.20 6.35 -16.13
C HIS A 427 -7.66 5.30 -15.12
N ASP A 428 -6.73 4.57 -14.49
CA ASP A 428 -7.04 3.57 -13.47
C ASP A 428 -7.60 4.26 -12.21
N ALA A 429 -7.02 5.40 -11.83
CA ALA A 429 -7.49 6.22 -10.72
C ALA A 429 -8.91 6.76 -10.97
N LEU A 430 -9.17 7.34 -12.15
CA LEU A 430 -10.50 7.81 -12.53
C LEU A 430 -11.50 6.65 -12.56
N ASP A 431 -11.11 5.48 -13.05
CA ASP A 431 -11.98 4.31 -13.05
C ASP A 431 -12.43 3.95 -11.62
N LEU A 432 -11.52 3.89 -10.64
CA LEU A 432 -11.86 3.65 -9.24
C LEU A 432 -12.76 4.74 -8.65
N ILE A 433 -12.48 6.01 -8.94
CA ILE A 433 -13.30 7.13 -8.50
C ILE A 433 -14.73 6.98 -9.03
N GLU A 434 -14.88 6.69 -10.33
CA GLU A 434 -16.20 6.48 -10.94
C GLU A 434 -16.93 5.24 -10.40
N HIS A 435 -16.22 4.26 -9.83
CA HIS A 435 -16.81 3.12 -9.12
C HIS A 435 -17.23 3.47 -7.68
N GLY A 436 -16.70 4.54 -7.09
CA GLY A 436 -17.12 5.03 -5.78
C GLY A 436 -16.01 5.42 -4.82
N ALA A 437 -14.73 5.29 -5.21
CA ALA A 437 -13.62 5.71 -4.36
C ALA A 437 -13.54 7.25 -4.29
N SER A 438 -13.25 7.77 -3.11
CA SER A 438 -12.96 9.19 -2.87
C SER A 438 -11.46 9.46 -2.94
N VAL A 439 -10.64 8.56 -2.37
CA VAL A 439 -9.17 8.65 -2.36
C VAL A 439 -8.57 7.35 -2.92
N ILE A 440 -7.46 7.47 -3.63
CA ILE A 440 -6.75 6.37 -4.27
C ILE A 440 -5.37 6.20 -3.62
N GLN A 441 -5.15 5.05 -3.01
CA GLN A 441 -3.85 4.64 -2.48
C GLN A 441 -3.05 3.87 -3.53
N VAL A 442 -1.80 4.28 -3.72
CA VAL A 442 -0.88 3.64 -4.67
C VAL A 442 0.36 3.11 -3.96
N TYR A 443 0.84 1.96 -4.44
CA TYR A 443 2.09 1.32 -4.01
C TYR A 443 2.94 0.99 -5.23
N SER A 444 2.47 0.05 -6.07
CA SER A 444 3.23 -0.46 -7.21
C SER A 444 3.55 0.63 -8.24
N ALA A 445 2.65 1.60 -8.43
CA ALA A 445 2.93 2.74 -9.30
C ALA A 445 4.14 3.55 -8.83
N PHE A 446 4.27 3.78 -7.52
CA PHE A 446 5.40 4.52 -6.95
C PHE A 446 6.70 3.73 -7.04
N VAL A 447 6.67 2.45 -6.68
CA VAL A 447 7.84 1.56 -6.80
C VAL A 447 8.35 1.51 -8.24
N LEU A 448 7.46 1.33 -9.22
CA LEU A 448 7.85 1.10 -10.61
C LEU A 448 8.08 2.38 -11.42
N GLN A 449 7.46 3.49 -11.06
CA GLN A 449 7.57 4.76 -11.78
C GLN A 449 8.38 5.81 -11.02
N GLY A 450 8.85 5.48 -9.82
CA GLY A 450 9.73 6.32 -9.03
C GLY A 450 9.06 7.59 -8.49
N PRO A 451 9.87 8.60 -8.13
CA PRO A 451 9.44 9.82 -7.45
C PRO A 451 8.32 10.60 -8.15
N GLN A 452 8.24 10.51 -9.48
CA GLN A 452 7.27 11.27 -10.28
C GLN A 452 5.85 10.69 -10.26
N ALA A 453 5.66 9.51 -9.66
CA ALA A 453 4.40 8.77 -9.76
C ALA A 453 3.20 9.60 -9.33
N ALA A 454 3.30 10.34 -8.21
CA ALA A 454 2.23 11.18 -7.70
C ALA A 454 1.87 12.30 -8.69
N ARG A 455 2.86 13.11 -9.12
CA ARG A 455 2.67 14.20 -10.10
C ARG A 455 2.04 13.69 -11.39
N ARG A 456 2.57 12.61 -11.96
CA ARG A 456 2.06 12.00 -13.19
C ARG A 456 0.61 11.55 -13.07
N LEU A 457 0.25 10.90 -11.95
CA LEU A 457 -1.12 10.45 -11.72
C LEU A 457 -2.08 11.63 -11.60
N LYS A 458 -1.67 12.69 -10.89
CA LYS A 458 -2.44 13.92 -10.74
C LYS A 458 -2.68 14.60 -12.08
N ASP A 459 -1.64 14.83 -12.88
CA ASP A 459 -1.75 15.46 -14.21
C ASP A 459 -2.71 14.68 -15.12
N GLN A 460 -2.56 13.36 -15.17
CA GLN A 460 -3.42 12.52 -15.98
C GLN A 460 -4.86 12.51 -15.48
N LEU A 461 -5.08 12.44 -14.16
CA LEU A 461 -6.41 12.44 -13.59
C LEU A 461 -7.11 13.77 -13.83
N SER A 462 -6.40 14.87 -13.62
CA SER A 462 -6.82 16.24 -13.85
C SER A 462 -7.32 16.45 -15.29
N ASP A 463 -6.50 16.09 -16.27
CA ASP A 463 -6.86 16.06 -17.70
C ASP A 463 -8.12 15.23 -17.99
N LEU A 464 -8.24 14.07 -17.34
CA LEU A 464 -9.33 13.14 -17.58
C LEU A 464 -10.64 13.63 -17.00
N LEU A 465 -10.63 14.28 -15.82
CA LEU A 465 -11.80 14.92 -15.23
C LEU A 465 -12.39 15.96 -16.18
N LEU A 466 -11.52 16.84 -16.73
CA LEU A 466 -11.91 17.84 -17.73
C LEU A 466 -12.47 17.19 -19.00
N LYS A 467 -11.77 16.19 -19.56
CA LYS A 467 -12.23 15.46 -20.76
C LYS A 467 -13.56 14.74 -20.55
N ARG A 468 -13.89 14.34 -19.32
CA ARG A 468 -15.18 13.70 -18.99
C ARG A 468 -16.28 14.70 -18.65
N GLY A 469 -15.95 15.98 -18.53
CA GLY A 469 -16.90 17.05 -18.24
C GLY A 469 -17.33 17.08 -16.78
N TYR A 470 -16.47 16.61 -15.85
CA TYR A 470 -16.70 16.78 -14.42
C TYR A 470 -16.16 18.16 -13.99
N TYR A 471 -16.92 18.90 -13.18
CA TYR A 471 -16.47 20.18 -12.64
C TYR A 471 -15.46 20.01 -11.50
N ASN A 472 -15.61 18.93 -10.73
CA ASN A 472 -14.72 18.56 -9.64
C ASN A 472 -14.71 17.05 -9.43
N ILE A 473 -13.82 16.58 -8.57
CA ILE A 473 -13.69 15.15 -8.26
C ILE A 473 -14.96 14.56 -7.63
N GLU A 474 -15.71 15.31 -6.83
CA GLU A 474 -16.91 14.83 -6.14
C GLU A 474 -18.01 14.37 -7.11
N GLU A 475 -18.14 15.05 -8.25
CA GLU A 475 -19.08 14.64 -9.30
C GLU A 475 -18.72 13.30 -9.94
N ALA A 476 -17.42 12.99 -10.03
CA ALA A 476 -16.95 11.73 -10.58
C ALA A 476 -17.23 10.56 -9.64
N ILE A 477 -17.27 10.77 -8.32
CA ILE A 477 -17.42 9.71 -7.32
C ILE A 477 -18.72 8.91 -7.55
N GLY A 478 -18.54 7.63 -7.88
CA GLY A 478 -19.64 6.68 -8.10
C GLY A 478 -20.46 6.93 -9.37
N ALA A 479 -19.99 7.77 -10.30
CA ALA A 479 -20.73 8.13 -11.52
C ALA A 479 -21.14 6.92 -12.37
N LYS A 480 -20.28 5.89 -12.50
CA LYS A 480 -20.61 4.63 -13.23
C LYS A 480 -21.72 3.85 -12.52
N VAL A 481 -21.71 3.81 -11.19
CA VAL A 481 -22.71 3.11 -10.39
C VAL A 481 -24.07 3.81 -10.46
N LYS A 482 -24.08 5.15 -10.33
CA LYS A 482 -25.28 5.99 -10.45
C LYS A 482 -25.95 5.84 -11.82
N LYS A 483 -25.17 5.87 -12.92
CA LYS A 483 -25.68 5.69 -14.30
C LYS A 483 -26.30 4.30 -14.52
N ARG A 484 -25.63 3.22 -14.07
CA ARG A 484 -26.17 1.86 -14.15
C ARG A 484 -27.51 1.71 -13.42
N ARG A 485 -27.66 2.34 -12.24
CA ARG A 485 -28.93 2.34 -11.48
C ARG A 485 -30.08 2.99 -12.27
N ASN A 486 -29.82 4.12 -12.94
CA ASN A 486 -30.83 4.82 -13.72
C ASN A 486 -31.26 4.01 -14.96
N ASN A 487 -30.32 3.36 -15.65
CA ASN A 487 -30.65 2.48 -16.78
C ASN A 487 -31.47 1.26 -16.33
N ASN A 488 -31.09 0.60 -15.23
CA ASN A 488 -31.85 -0.54 -14.69
C ASN A 488 -33.26 -0.14 -14.21
N ARG A 489 -33.43 1.07 -13.66
CA ARG A 489 -34.76 1.60 -13.33
C ARG A 489 -35.61 1.79 -14.59
N ARG A 490 -35.06 2.39 -15.64
CA ARG A 490 -35.75 2.56 -16.94
C ARG A 490 -36.14 1.21 -17.54
N VAL A 491 -35.27 0.20 -17.51
CA VAL A 491 -35.57 -1.15 -18.01
C VAL A 491 -36.67 -1.84 -17.19
N LYS A 492 -36.63 -1.75 -15.85
CA LYS A 492 -37.67 -2.32 -14.97
C LYS A 492 -39.02 -1.61 -15.14
N GLU A 493 -39.01 -0.29 -15.32
CA GLU A 493 -40.23 0.48 -15.59
C GLU A 493 -40.82 0.14 -16.98
N PHE A 494 -39.96 -0.06 -17.98
CA PHE A 494 -40.35 -0.53 -19.31
C PHE A 494 -40.96 -1.94 -19.27
N HIS A 495 -40.42 -2.85 -18.44
CA HIS A 495 -40.98 -4.20 -18.26
C HIS A 495 -42.31 -4.18 -17.47
N ARG A 496 -42.48 -3.29 -16.50
CA ARG A 496 -43.77 -3.09 -15.80
C ARG A 496 -44.85 -2.46 -16.67
N LYS A 497 -44.47 -1.73 -17.72
CA LYS A 497 -45.37 -1.13 -18.71
C LYS A 497 -45.66 -2.04 -19.91
N ARG A 498 -45.33 -3.34 -19.86
CA ARG A 498 -45.90 -4.31 -20.81
C ARG A 498 -47.39 -4.47 -20.53
N ILE A 499 -48.14 -3.73 -21.35
CA ILE A 499 -49.58 -3.83 -21.62
C ILE A 499 -49.97 -5.32 -21.70
N PRO A 500 -51.08 -5.76 -21.09
CA PRO A 500 -51.58 -7.11 -21.27
C PRO A 500 -51.82 -7.32 -22.77
N PHE A 501 -51.14 -8.32 -23.34
CA PHE A 501 -51.46 -8.79 -24.68
C PHE A 501 -52.96 -9.11 -24.72
N ILE A 502 -53.68 -8.36 -25.56
CA ILE A 502 -55.03 -8.71 -25.97
C ILE A 502 -54.92 -10.05 -26.70
N THR A 503 -55.74 -10.99 -26.26
CA THR A 503 -55.94 -12.36 -26.76
C THR A 503 -56.05 -12.47 -28.27
#